data_AF-A0A9Y6M7Z5-F1
#
_entry.id   AF-A0A9Y6M7Z5-F1
#
_cell.length_a   1.000
_cell.length_b   1.000
_cell.length_c   1.000
_cell.angle_alpha   90.00
_cell.angle_beta   90.00
_cell.angle_gamma   90.00
#
_symmetry.space_group_name_H-M   'P 1'
#
loop_
_entity.id
_entity.type
_entity.pdbx_description
1 polymer ?
#
loop_
_entity_poly.entity_id
_entity_poly.type
_entity_poly.pdbx_seq_one_letter_code
_entity_poly.pdbx_strand_id
1 'polypeptide(L)'
;SPWRPDITIPGDLKEKESVTITCSALTPCPHSPPQLTWNLQQDSHNKIEQNTDGSSTTKIQQNITLSDTHDGKKISCSARYPVNQGNDTKTAETEETLSVSYAPKNTSASISPSGLVSAGSWVKLTCSSRAKPVSSFTWFKKSRDGAVKVSEGEIYSFNVTDGGVYYCVATNDLGNQTSAEIHVTVGDDLFGVYTVFITLVK
;
A
#
# COMPACT_ATOMS: atom_id res chain seq x y z
N SER A 1 -17.50 -33.84 -0.13
CA SER A 1 -16.81 -32.73 -0.82
C SER A 1 -15.34 -32.73 -0.41
N PRO A 2 -14.41 -32.24 -1.25
CA PRO A 2 -12.99 -32.15 -0.87
C PRO A 2 -12.78 -31.16 0.29
N TRP A 3 -11.76 -31.40 1.12
CA TRP A 3 -11.38 -30.48 2.20
C TRP A 3 -10.72 -29.23 1.63
N ARG A 4 -11.16 -28.05 2.11
CA ARG A 4 -10.54 -26.78 1.72
C ARG A 4 -9.13 -26.67 2.30
N PRO A 5 -8.17 -26.16 1.51
CA PRO A 5 -6.87 -25.82 2.06
C PRO A 5 -6.98 -24.67 3.06
N ASP A 6 -6.05 -24.61 4.00
CA ASP A 6 -5.88 -23.50 4.93
C ASP A 6 -4.70 -22.62 4.47
N ILE A 7 -4.88 -21.30 4.55
CA ILE A 7 -3.82 -20.33 4.27
C ILE A 7 -3.44 -19.66 5.59
N THR A 8 -2.23 -19.95 6.07
CA THR A 8 -1.66 -19.33 7.26
C THR A 8 -0.76 -18.16 6.87
N ILE A 9 -1.14 -16.96 7.29
CA ILE A 9 -0.40 -15.71 7.11
C ILE A 9 0.01 -15.20 8.50
N PRO A 10 1.28 -14.79 8.73
CA PRO A 10 1.68 -14.18 9.98
C PRO A 10 0.86 -12.92 10.29
N GLY A 11 0.60 -12.66 11.58
CA GLY A 11 -0.05 -11.42 12.01
C GLY A 11 0.83 -10.20 11.76
N ASP A 12 0.19 -9.02 11.60
CA ASP A 12 0.83 -7.71 11.50
C ASP A 12 1.94 -7.58 10.43
N LEU A 13 1.56 -7.71 9.16
CA LEU A 13 2.49 -7.59 8.04
C LEU A 13 2.97 -6.15 7.82
N LYS A 14 4.29 -5.93 7.75
CA LYS A 14 4.90 -4.62 7.47
C LYS A 14 5.86 -4.66 6.27
N GLU A 15 5.98 -3.54 5.56
CA GLU A 15 6.95 -3.37 4.46
C GLU A 15 8.38 -3.74 4.91
N LYS A 16 9.15 -4.38 4.01
CA LYS A 16 10.55 -4.81 4.20
C LYS A 16 10.77 -6.00 5.13
N GLU A 17 9.73 -6.49 5.81
CA GLU A 17 9.81 -7.73 6.57
C GLU A 17 9.74 -8.94 5.62
N SER A 18 10.52 -9.98 5.93
CA SER A 18 10.42 -11.27 5.24
C SER A 18 9.55 -12.20 6.06
N VAL A 19 8.45 -12.67 5.46
CA VAL A 19 7.47 -13.54 6.10
C VAL A 19 7.30 -14.83 5.32
N THR A 20 6.96 -15.91 6.02
CA THR A 20 6.63 -17.19 5.42
C THR A 20 5.13 -17.36 5.37
N ILE A 21 4.57 -17.42 4.16
CA ILE A 21 3.16 -17.75 3.95
C ILE A 21 3.06 -19.24 3.70
N THR A 22 2.10 -19.89 4.36
CA THR A 22 1.91 -21.34 4.28
C THR A 22 0.52 -21.64 3.74
N CYS A 23 0.45 -22.51 2.74
CA CYS A 23 -0.80 -23.19 2.40
C CYS A 23 -0.70 -24.64 2.83
N SER A 24 -1.73 -25.14 3.52
CA SER A 24 -1.78 -26.52 3.98
C SER A 24 -3.11 -27.18 3.62
N ALA A 25 -3.10 -28.50 3.47
CA ALA A 25 -4.30 -29.29 3.28
C ALA A 25 -4.18 -30.64 4.00
N LEU A 26 -5.29 -31.10 4.55
CA LEU A 26 -5.38 -32.41 5.19
C LEU A 26 -5.00 -33.50 4.18
N THR A 27 -4.25 -34.50 4.63
CA THR A 27 -3.84 -35.65 3.83
C THR A 27 -4.39 -36.92 4.47
N PRO A 28 -5.64 -37.33 4.13
CA PRO A 28 -6.28 -38.51 4.70
C PRO A 28 -5.52 -39.81 4.39
N CYS A 29 -4.90 -39.87 3.21
CA CYS A 29 -4.16 -41.03 2.72
C CYS A 29 -2.71 -40.62 2.39
N PRO A 30 -1.70 -40.96 3.21
CA PRO A 30 -0.30 -40.58 2.97
C PRO A 30 0.29 -41.11 1.64
N HIS A 31 -0.23 -42.23 1.13
CA HIS A 31 0.17 -42.81 -0.15
C HIS A 31 -0.45 -42.09 -1.37
N SER A 32 -1.42 -41.21 -1.15
CA SER A 32 -2.09 -40.45 -2.22
C SER A 32 -2.37 -39.02 -1.74
N PRO A 33 -1.32 -38.22 -1.51
CA PRO A 33 -1.44 -36.87 -0.99
C PRO A 33 -2.11 -35.93 -2.02
N PRO A 34 -2.77 -34.85 -1.55
CA PRO A 34 -3.28 -33.83 -2.46
C PRO A 34 -2.14 -33.05 -3.13
N GLN A 35 -2.36 -32.63 -4.37
CA GLN A 35 -1.48 -31.68 -5.03
C GLN A 35 -1.92 -30.25 -4.67
N LEU A 36 -1.04 -29.52 -3.98
CA LEU A 36 -1.24 -28.11 -3.68
C LEU A 36 -0.69 -27.24 -4.81
N THR A 37 -1.44 -26.21 -5.17
CA THR A 37 -1.03 -25.16 -6.11
C THR A 37 -1.54 -23.81 -5.62
N TRP A 38 -0.80 -22.74 -5.89
CA TRP A 38 -1.19 -21.38 -5.52
C TRP A 38 -0.66 -20.35 -6.51
N ASN A 39 -1.08 -19.09 -6.35
CA ASN A 39 -0.66 -17.98 -7.21
C ASN A 39 0.62 -17.25 -6.75
N LEU A 40 1.37 -17.81 -5.80
CA LEU A 40 2.69 -17.31 -5.40
C LEU A 40 3.79 -18.05 -6.17
N GLN A 41 4.91 -17.37 -6.42
CA GLN A 41 6.10 -18.02 -6.97
C GLN A 41 6.53 -19.13 -6.00
N GLN A 42 6.65 -20.35 -6.49
CA GLN A 42 6.87 -21.53 -5.68
C GLN A 42 8.36 -21.87 -5.65
N ASP A 43 9.06 -21.47 -4.58
CA ASP A 43 10.46 -21.83 -4.39
C ASP A 43 10.64 -23.12 -3.56
N SER A 44 9.56 -23.65 -2.95
CA SER A 44 9.60 -24.85 -2.10
C SER A 44 8.75 -26.02 -2.64
N HIS A 45 9.30 -27.23 -2.55
CA HIS A 45 8.60 -28.48 -2.85
C HIS A 45 7.51 -28.79 -1.81
N ASN A 46 6.46 -29.54 -2.22
CA ASN A 46 5.40 -30.01 -1.32
C ASN A 46 6.02 -30.81 -0.18
N LYS A 47 5.81 -30.36 1.06
CA LYS A 47 6.28 -31.03 2.27
C LYS A 47 5.10 -31.69 2.96
N ILE A 48 5.23 -32.98 3.28
CA ILE A 48 4.24 -33.70 4.09
C ILE A 48 4.73 -33.70 5.54
N GLU A 49 3.88 -33.29 6.47
CA GLU A 49 4.13 -33.35 7.91
C GLU A 49 3.09 -34.22 8.59
N GLN A 50 3.54 -35.02 9.56
CA GLN A 50 2.67 -35.83 10.43
C GLN A 50 2.33 -35.03 11.68
N ASN A 51 1.05 -34.94 11.98
CA ASN A 51 0.53 -34.27 13.15
C ASN A 51 0.52 -35.24 14.35
N THR A 52 0.51 -34.67 15.56
CA THR A 52 0.46 -35.42 16.82
C THR A 52 -0.82 -36.23 17.02
N ASP A 53 -1.87 -35.93 16.25
CA ASP A 53 -3.15 -36.65 16.23
C ASP A 53 -3.16 -37.87 15.28
N GLY A 54 -2.04 -38.15 14.59
CA GLY A 54 -1.91 -39.23 13.61
C GLY A 54 -2.40 -38.87 12.19
N SER A 55 -2.96 -37.67 11.98
CA SER A 55 -3.26 -37.15 10.65
C SER A 55 -2.00 -36.66 9.94
N SER A 56 -2.01 -36.65 8.61
CA SER A 56 -0.95 -36.03 7.81
C SER A 56 -1.45 -34.75 7.16
N THR A 57 -0.56 -33.79 6.96
CA THR A 57 -0.86 -32.53 6.26
C THR A 57 0.19 -32.29 5.18
N THR A 58 -0.28 -32.04 3.97
CA THR A 58 0.58 -31.57 2.87
C THR A 58 0.61 -30.06 2.96
N LYS A 59 1.80 -29.45 2.88
CA LYS A 59 1.95 -28.00 2.87
C LYS A 59 2.95 -27.52 1.82
N ILE A 60 2.71 -26.31 1.33
CA ILE A 60 3.63 -25.52 0.52
C ILE A 60 3.86 -24.19 1.23
N GLN A 61 5.09 -23.68 1.13
CA GLN A 61 5.51 -22.47 1.82
C GLN A 61 6.29 -21.57 0.86
N GLN A 62 6.18 -20.27 1.07
CA GLN A 62 6.95 -19.27 0.33
C GLN A 62 7.39 -18.18 1.29
N ASN A 63 8.67 -17.85 1.20
CA ASN A 63 9.24 -16.69 1.85
C ASN A 63 9.10 -15.49 0.91
N ILE A 64 8.46 -14.43 1.39
CA ILE A 64 8.25 -13.20 0.63
C ILE A 64 8.77 -12.03 1.45
N THR A 65 9.57 -11.19 0.82
CA THR A 65 9.90 -9.87 1.38
C THR A 65 8.80 -8.89 1.00
N LEU A 66 8.11 -8.37 2.00
CA LEU A 66 6.92 -7.54 1.84
C LEU A 66 7.28 -6.15 1.28
N SER A 67 6.35 -5.59 0.51
CA SER A 67 6.42 -4.23 -0.04
C SER A 67 5.02 -3.60 -0.05
N ASP A 68 4.92 -2.29 -0.29
CA ASP A 68 3.63 -1.58 -0.40
C ASP A 68 2.74 -2.17 -1.49
N THR A 69 3.33 -2.73 -2.55
CA THR A 69 2.58 -3.35 -3.64
C THR A 69 1.90 -4.66 -3.26
N HIS A 70 2.25 -5.27 -2.12
CA HIS A 70 1.62 -6.48 -1.63
C HIS A 70 0.29 -6.23 -0.90
N ASP A 71 0.01 -5.01 -0.45
CA ASP A 71 -1.26 -4.67 0.19
C ASP A 71 -2.43 -4.86 -0.79
N GLY A 72 -3.48 -5.55 -0.36
CA GLY A 72 -4.65 -5.86 -1.18
C GLY A 72 -4.44 -6.98 -2.21
N LYS A 73 -3.23 -7.57 -2.31
CA LYS A 73 -3.04 -8.76 -3.16
C LYS A 73 -3.79 -9.95 -2.57
N LYS A 74 -4.52 -10.67 -3.44
CA LYS A 74 -5.19 -11.92 -3.10
C LYS A 74 -4.25 -13.11 -3.30
N ILE A 75 -4.14 -13.95 -2.29
CA ILE A 75 -3.46 -15.24 -2.35
C ILE A 75 -4.55 -16.29 -2.52
N SER A 76 -4.43 -17.13 -3.54
CA SER A 76 -5.34 -18.23 -3.80
C SER A 76 -4.58 -19.54 -3.73
N CYS A 77 -5.06 -20.47 -2.90
CA CYS A 77 -4.51 -21.82 -2.80
C CYS A 77 -5.58 -22.86 -3.16
N SER A 78 -5.18 -23.85 -3.94
CA SER A 78 -6.01 -24.92 -4.48
C SER A 78 -5.42 -26.27 -4.07
N ALA A 79 -6.27 -27.13 -3.52
CA ALA A 79 -5.94 -28.50 -3.13
C ALA A 79 -6.67 -29.49 -4.04
N ARG A 80 -5.91 -30.26 -4.82
CA ARG A 80 -6.42 -31.29 -5.73
C ARG A 80 -6.23 -32.68 -5.13
N TYR A 81 -7.32 -33.33 -4.78
CA TYR A 81 -7.31 -34.68 -4.20
C TYR A 81 -7.56 -35.74 -5.27
N PRO A 82 -6.67 -36.73 -5.43
CA PRO A 82 -6.95 -37.90 -6.26
C PRO A 82 -8.03 -38.76 -5.60
N VAL A 83 -9.03 -39.19 -6.37
CA VAL A 83 -10.10 -40.09 -5.94
C VAL A 83 -10.21 -41.27 -6.91
N ASN A 84 -10.92 -42.34 -6.52
CA ASN A 84 -11.09 -43.55 -7.35
C ASN A 84 -9.76 -44.14 -7.84
N GLN A 85 -8.79 -44.33 -6.94
CA GLN A 85 -7.42 -44.79 -7.27
C GLN A 85 -6.68 -43.90 -8.29
N GLY A 86 -7.04 -42.62 -8.36
CA GLY A 86 -6.40 -41.63 -9.25
C GLY A 86 -7.12 -41.42 -10.58
N ASN A 87 -8.25 -42.09 -10.83
CA ASN A 87 -9.03 -41.94 -12.07
C ASN A 87 -9.85 -40.64 -12.12
N ASP A 88 -10.08 -40.00 -10.98
CA ASP A 88 -10.82 -38.75 -10.89
C ASP A 88 -10.17 -37.84 -9.85
N THR A 89 -10.49 -36.54 -9.87
CA THR A 89 -9.92 -35.55 -8.96
C THR A 89 -10.99 -34.63 -8.40
N LYS A 90 -10.89 -34.31 -7.11
CA LYS A 90 -11.75 -33.32 -6.46
C LYS A 90 -10.91 -32.17 -5.95
N THR A 91 -11.32 -30.95 -6.29
CA THR A 91 -10.57 -29.73 -5.98
C THR A 91 -11.34 -28.86 -5.00
N ALA A 92 -10.62 -28.26 -4.06
CA ALA A 92 -11.13 -27.21 -3.19
C ALA A 92 -10.16 -26.02 -3.15
N GLU A 93 -10.68 -24.82 -2.98
CA GLU A 93 -9.90 -23.58 -3.05
C GLU A 93 -10.19 -22.67 -1.85
N THR A 94 -9.21 -21.88 -1.47
CA THR A 94 -9.30 -20.86 -0.42
C THR A 94 -8.51 -19.63 -0.86
N GLU A 95 -9.06 -18.46 -0.56
CA GLU A 95 -8.46 -17.17 -0.90
C GLU A 95 -8.32 -16.31 0.35
N GLU A 96 -7.19 -15.65 0.49
CA GLU A 96 -6.94 -14.68 1.56
C GLU A 96 -6.34 -13.39 0.98
N THR A 97 -6.65 -12.25 1.58
CA THR A 97 -6.14 -10.96 1.11
C THR A 97 -5.05 -10.46 2.04
N LEU A 98 -3.88 -10.14 1.49
CA LEU A 98 -2.79 -9.55 2.26
C LEU A 98 -3.15 -8.13 2.71
N SER A 99 -2.92 -7.87 3.99
CA SER A 99 -3.06 -6.55 4.59
C SER A 99 -1.70 -6.10 5.10
N VAL A 100 -0.99 -5.31 4.30
CA VAL A 100 0.40 -4.90 4.58
C VAL A 100 0.44 -3.44 4.96
N SER A 101 1.06 -3.14 6.10
CA SER A 101 1.27 -1.76 6.56
C SER A 101 2.58 -1.21 5.99
N TYR A 102 2.57 0.04 5.53
CA TYR A 102 3.70 0.71 4.91
C TYR A 102 3.70 2.22 5.20
N ALA A 103 4.89 2.81 5.19
CA ALA A 103 5.08 4.26 5.33
C ALA A 103 4.53 5.00 4.11
N PRO A 104 4.20 6.30 4.20
CA PRO A 104 3.58 7.05 3.10
C PRO A 104 4.38 7.00 1.79
N LYS A 105 3.70 6.77 0.67
CA LYS A 105 4.25 6.65 -0.68
C LYS A 105 3.50 7.55 -1.66
N ASN A 106 4.21 8.01 -2.68
CA ASN A 106 3.71 8.89 -3.73
C ASN A 106 2.98 10.13 -3.19
N THR A 107 3.52 10.72 -2.13
CA THR A 107 2.99 11.94 -1.53
C THR A 107 3.09 13.09 -2.52
N SER A 108 1.96 13.73 -2.79
CA SER A 108 1.81 14.76 -3.81
C SER A 108 1.02 15.93 -3.26
N ALA A 109 1.32 17.10 -3.79
CA ALA A 109 0.65 18.35 -3.45
C ALA A 109 0.10 18.97 -4.73
N SER A 110 -1.11 19.50 -4.65
CA SER A 110 -1.79 20.17 -5.75
C SER A 110 -2.42 21.48 -5.27
N ILE A 111 -2.76 22.36 -6.20
CA ILE A 111 -3.34 23.67 -5.92
C ILE A 111 -4.50 23.94 -6.89
N SER A 112 -5.56 24.56 -6.37
CA SER A 112 -6.74 24.96 -7.12
C SER A 112 -7.27 26.32 -6.66
N PRO A 113 -7.65 27.24 -7.56
CA PRO A 113 -7.46 27.15 -9.01
C PRO A 113 -5.98 27.15 -9.42
N SER A 114 -5.68 26.51 -10.55
CA SER A 114 -4.35 26.50 -11.17
C SER A 114 -4.25 27.56 -12.26
N GLY A 115 -3.03 27.97 -12.62
CA GLY A 115 -2.81 29.02 -13.63
C GLY A 115 -2.72 30.42 -13.02
N LEU A 116 -3.25 31.42 -13.73
CA LEU A 116 -3.17 32.84 -13.35
C LEU A 116 -4.37 33.22 -12.47
N VAL A 117 -4.09 33.67 -11.25
CA VAL A 117 -5.12 34.23 -10.36
C VAL A 117 -4.70 35.63 -9.90
N SER A 118 -5.67 36.51 -9.65
CA SER A 118 -5.40 37.83 -9.09
C SER A 118 -4.92 37.71 -7.64
N ALA A 119 -3.98 38.55 -7.21
CA ALA A 119 -3.69 38.68 -5.78
C ALA A 119 -4.96 39.02 -5.01
N GLY A 120 -5.09 38.50 -3.79
CA GLY A 120 -6.34 38.56 -3.04
C GLY A 120 -7.28 37.38 -3.31
N SER A 121 -6.99 36.52 -4.29
CA SER A 121 -7.80 35.33 -4.58
C SER A 121 -7.58 34.21 -3.57
N TRP A 122 -8.63 33.44 -3.31
CA TRP A 122 -8.53 32.23 -2.51
C TRP A 122 -7.99 31.08 -3.33
N VAL A 123 -7.00 30.39 -2.79
CA VAL A 123 -6.49 29.12 -3.32
C VAL A 123 -6.63 28.01 -2.29
N LYS A 124 -6.68 26.78 -2.79
CA LYS A 124 -6.78 25.56 -2.02
C LYS A 124 -5.65 24.63 -2.41
N LEU A 125 -4.77 24.33 -1.46
CA LEU A 125 -3.80 23.26 -1.57
C LEU A 125 -4.44 21.94 -1.11
N THR A 126 -4.16 20.85 -1.82
CA THR A 126 -4.63 19.49 -1.46
C THR A 126 -3.45 18.53 -1.50
N CYS A 127 -3.26 17.78 -0.41
CA CYS A 127 -2.20 16.80 -0.25
C CYS A 127 -2.78 15.40 -0.44
N SER A 128 -2.06 14.50 -1.11
CA SER A 128 -2.49 13.12 -1.28
C SER A 128 -1.31 12.19 -1.10
N SER A 129 -1.53 11.03 -0.46
CA SER A 129 -0.50 10.02 -0.24
C SER A 129 -1.14 8.64 -0.11
N ARG A 130 -0.45 7.59 -0.59
CA ARG A 130 -0.81 6.20 -0.28
C ARG A 130 -0.12 5.79 1.00
N ALA A 131 -0.87 5.33 1.99
CA ALA A 131 -0.30 4.83 3.24
C ALA A 131 -1.26 3.86 3.92
N LYS A 132 -0.68 2.94 4.71
CA LYS A 132 -1.44 2.07 5.60
C LYS A 132 -0.66 1.88 6.90
N PRO A 133 -1.18 2.34 8.05
CA PRO A 133 -2.46 3.04 8.25
C PRO A 133 -2.49 4.43 7.60
N VAL A 134 -3.70 5.02 7.53
CA VAL A 134 -3.97 6.33 6.92
C VAL A 134 -3.05 7.40 7.51
N SER A 135 -2.48 8.25 6.65
CA SER A 135 -1.57 9.32 7.06
C SER A 135 -2.30 10.53 7.64
N SER A 136 -1.65 11.18 8.60
CA SER A 136 -1.88 12.59 8.91
C SER A 136 -1.13 13.48 7.89
N PHE A 137 -1.64 14.67 7.64
CA PHE A 137 -1.04 15.64 6.72
C PHE A 137 -0.72 16.95 7.45
N THR A 138 0.46 17.51 7.16
CA THR A 138 0.84 18.84 7.65
C THR A 138 1.40 19.66 6.50
N TRP A 139 0.92 20.90 6.37
CA TRP A 139 1.37 21.85 5.37
C TRP A 139 2.43 22.79 5.93
N PHE A 140 3.47 23.03 5.14
CA PHE A 140 4.56 23.93 5.45
C PHE A 140 4.71 24.99 4.37
N LYS A 141 5.06 26.21 4.79
CA LYS A 141 5.55 27.29 3.93
C LYS A 141 7.04 27.50 4.24
N LYS A 142 7.90 27.49 3.23
CA LYS A 142 9.32 27.83 3.42
C LYS A 142 9.46 29.31 3.77
N SER A 143 10.26 29.59 4.80
CA SER A 143 10.72 30.93 5.18
C SER A 143 12.24 30.96 5.23
N ARG A 144 12.82 32.16 5.33
CA ARG A 144 14.27 32.37 5.51
C ARG A 144 14.79 31.70 6.78
N ASP A 145 13.97 31.70 7.83
CA ASP A 145 14.31 31.15 9.15
C ASP A 145 13.93 29.66 9.30
N GLY A 146 13.51 29.01 8.22
CA GLY A 146 13.08 27.61 8.21
C GLY A 146 11.63 27.43 7.75
N ALA A 147 11.19 26.17 7.70
CA ALA A 147 9.83 25.84 7.30
C ALA A 147 8.84 26.13 8.44
N VAL A 148 7.79 26.89 8.14
CA VAL A 148 6.73 27.22 9.09
C VAL A 148 5.52 26.35 8.79
N LYS A 149 5.00 25.70 9.83
CA LYS A 149 3.73 24.97 9.74
C LYS A 149 2.58 25.96 9.55
N VAL A 150 1.80 25.78 8.50
CA VAL A 150 0.69 26.68 8.14
C VAL A 150 -0.69 26.03 8.24
N SER A 151 -0.77 24.70 8.20
CA SER A 151 -2.03 23.96 8.39
C SER A 151 -1.79 22.50 8.77
N GLU A 152 -2.80 21.90 9.39
CA GLU A 152 -2.95 20.45 9.51
C GLU A 152 -4.13 20.00 8.66
N GLY A 153 -4.10 18.74 8.24
CA GLY A 153 -5.14 18.13 7.41
C GLY A 153 -4.80 18.13 5.92
N GLU A 154 -5.63 17.39 5.17
CA GLU A 154 -5.45 17.16 3.73
C GLU A 154 -5.47 18.46 2.91
N ILE A 155 -6.27 19.43 3.36
CA ILE A 155 -6.57 20.67 2.65
C ILE A 155 -6.04 21.86 3.43
N TYR A 156 -5.40 22.80 2.72
CA TYR A 156 -5.06 24.12 3.23
C TYR A 156 -5.57 25.21 2.28
N SER A 157 -6.44 26.08 2.77
CA SER A 157 -7.02 27.18 1.99
C SER A 157 -6.58 28.53 2.55
N PHE A 158 -6.12 29.40 1.68
CA PHE A 158 -5.65 30.73 2.06
C PHE A 158 -5.81 31.74 0.93
N ASN A 159 -5.73 33.02 1.29
CA ASN A 159 -5.71 34.13 0.36
C ASN A 159 -4.28 34.38 -0.15
N VAL A 160 -4.08 34.42 -1.47
CA VAL A 160 -2.78 34.73 -2.06
C VAL A 160 -2.50 36.23 -2.01
N THR A 161 -1.92 36.64 -0.89
CA THR A 161 -1.41 38.00 -0.67
C THR A 161 0.06 38.10 -1.05
N ASP A 162 0.85 37.09 -0.68
CA ASP A 162 2.26 36.99 -0.97
C ASP A 162 2.62 35.67 -1.63
N GLY A 163 3.71 35.71 -2.39
CA GLY A 163 4.34 34.51 -2.91
C GLY A 163 4.89 33.60 -1.80
N GLY A 164 5.25 32.38 -2.18
CA GLY A 164 5.86 31.43 -1.27
C GLY A 164 6.00 30.05 -1.86
N VAL A 165 6.80 29.24 -1.17
CA VAL A 165 7.00 27.84 -1.52
C VAL A 165 6.33 26.99 -0.47
N TYR A 166 5.40 26.14 -0.90
CA TYR A 166 4.59 25.30 -0.04
C TYR A 166 4.84 23.82 -0.33
N TYR A 167 4.76 22.97 0.68
CA TYR A 167 4.81 21.52 0.53
C TYR A 167 4.04 20.88 1.68
N CYS A 168 3.60 19.63 1.48
CA CYS A 168 2.97 18.85 2.53
C CYS A 168 3.84 17.67 2.94
N VAL A 169 3.71 17.26 4.20
CA VAL A 169 4.31 16.04 4.74
C VAL A 169 3.18 15.11 5.16
N ALA A 170 3.16 13.91 4.57
CA ALA A 170 2.29 12.82 4.99
C ALA A 170 3.03 11.96 6.02
N THR A 171 2.41 11.66 7.16
CA THR A 171 3.03 10.92 8.26
C THR A 171 2.08 9.86 8.82
N ASN A 172 2.59 8.65 9.03
CA ASN A 172 1.96 7.62 9.85
C ASN A 172 3.00 7.00 10.81
N ASP A 173 2.59 6.01 11.60
CA ASP A 173 3.44 5.38 12.61
C ASP A 173 4.68 4.65 12.03
N LEU A 174 4.72 4.43 10.71
CA LEU A 174 5.81 3.76 10.02
C LEU A 174 6.79 4.72 9.37
N GLY A 175 6.45 6.01 9.27
CA GLY A 175 7.33 7.03 8.73
C GLY A 175 6.59 8.19 8.07
N ASN A 176 7.33 8.96 7.28
CA ASN A 176 6.79 10.10 6.56
C ASN A 176 7.32 10.19 5.13
N GLN A 177 6.63 10.99 4.32
CA GLN A 177 7.13 11.40 3.02
C GLN A 177 6.69 12.83 2.73
N THR A 178 7.61 13.60 2.17
CA THR A 178 7.38 14.99 1.77
C THR A 178 6.98 15.05 0.30
N SER A 179 6.01 15.90 -0.03
CA SER A 179 5.61 16.17 -1.41
C SER A 179 6.66 16.98 -2.17
N ALA A 180 6.53 17.02 -3.49
CA ALA A 180 7.13 18.08 -4.29
C ALA A 180 6.64 19.48 -3.85
N GLU A 181 7.42 20.50 -4.21
CA GLU A 181 7.16 21.89 -3.84
C GLU A 181 6.20 22.58 -4.82
N ILE A 182 5.27 23.35 -4.25
CA ILE A 182 4.39 24.27 -4.97
C ILE A 182 4.98 25.67 -4.83
N HIS A 183 5.42 26.24 -5.95
CA HIS A 183 5.89 27.62 -6.02
C HIS A 183 4.72 28.52 -6.41
N VAL A 184 4.35 29.41 -5.50
CA VAL A 184 3.36 30.45 -5.71
C VAL A 184 4.13 31.76 -5.88
N THR A 185 4.17 32.28 -7.11
CA THR A 185 4.88 33.51 -7.42
C THR A 185 3.87 34.61 -7.70
N VAL A 186 4.00 35.78 -7.09
CA VAL A 186 3.17 36.95 -7.40
C VAL A 186 4.02 37.88 -8.29
N GLY A 187 3.56 38.20 -9.49
CA GLY A 187 4.24 39.10 -10.42
C GLY A 187 3.31 40.23 -10.89
N ASP A 188 3.88 41.38 -11.24
CA ASP A 188 3.12 42.49 -11.83
C ASP A 188 2.74 42.19 -13.28
N ASP A 189 1.46 42.35 -13.61
CA ASP A 189 1.04 42.45 -15.01
C ASP A 189 1.10 43.92 -15.47
N LEU A 190 1.24 44.15 -16.79
CA LEU A 190 1.41 45.47 -17.43
C LEU A 190 0.29 46.50 -17.14
N PHE A 191 -0.79 46.07 -16.46
CA PHE A 191 -1.94 46.86 -16.04
C PHE A 191 -1.99 47.16 -14.53
N GLY A 192 -0.94 46.85 -13.75
CA GLY A 192 -0.92 47.06 -12.29
C GLY A 192 -1.76 46.05 -11.52
N VAL A 193 -2.01 44.87 -12.11
CA VAL A 193 -2.71 43.75 -11.49
C VAL A 193 -1.68 42.69 -11.11
N TYR A 194 -1.53 42.45 -9.80
CA TYR A 194 -0.69 41.38 -9.28
C TYR A 194 -1.27 40.02 -9.69
N THR A 195 -0.51 39.25 -10.46
CA THR A 195 -0.91 37.97 -11.03
C THR A 195 -0.06 36.84 -10.47
N VAL A 196 -0.69 35.74 -10.09
CA VAL A 196 -0.03 34.60 -9.45
C VAL A 196 0.35 33.54 -10.49
N PHE A 197 1.61 33.16 -10.57
CA PHE A 197 2.10 32.01 -11.32
C PHE A 197 2.28 30.82 -10.39
N ILE A 198 1.74 29.68 -10.81
CA ILE A 198 1.89 28.41 -10.08
C ILE A 198 2.84 27.53 -10.86
N THR A 199 3.96 27.13 -10.25
CA THR A 199 4.87 26.13 -10.82
C THR A 199 4.99 24.96 -9.87
N LEU A 200 4.65 23.76 -10.36
CA LEU A 200 4.97 22.51 -9.69
C LEU A 200 6.38 22.12 -10.12
N VAL A 201 7.32 22.09 -9.18
CA VAL A 201 8.66 21.58 -9.46
C VAL A 201 8.56 20.05 -9.39
N LYS A 202 8.61 19.39 -10.55
CA LYS A 202 8.66 17.92 -10.65
C LYS A 202 10.03 17.40 -10.25
#